data_AF-A0A2V3VP60-F1
#
_entry.id   AF-A0A2V3VP60-F1
#
_cell.length_a   1.000
_cell.length_b   1.000
_cell.length_c   1.000
_cell.angle_alpha   90.00
_cell.angle_beta   90.00
_cell.angle_gamma   90.00
#
_symmetry.space_group_name_H-M   'P 1'
#
loop_
_entity.id
_entity.type
_entity.pdbx_description
1 polymer ?
#
loop_
_entity_poly.entity_id
_entity_poly.type
_entity_poly.pdbx_seq_one_letter_code
_entity_poly.pdbx_strand_id
1 'polypeptide(L)'
;MTNKNKFYWLFLSINILITCFIFLIFYEERTLTNIINSLFFVTAFYMVIYLYLLITKGKFFDGITYGIRGFVEKIFHKNDMIDSNSEKRLPSELVNIQTYHTFKWQFFSLLIVLVILQLIYFFI
;
A
#
# COMPACT_ATOMS: atom_id res chain seq x y z
N MET A 1 -3.01 -17.72 -20.35
CA MET A 1 -3.58 -16.93 -19.23
C MET A 1 -2.90 -17.21 -17.87
N THR A 2 -1.65 -17.74 -17.85
CA THR A 2 -1.00 -18.32 -16.65
C THR A 2 0.16 -17.51 -16.05
N ASN A 3 0.68 -16.50 -16.75
CA ASN A 3 1.95 -15.86 -16.35
C ASN A 3 1.80 -14.83 -15.21
N LYS A 4 0.62 -14.19 -15.09
CA LYS A 4 0.39 -13.10 -14.13
C LYS A 4 0.36 -13.59 -12.68
N ASN A 5 -0.21 -14.78 -12.44
CA ASN A 5 -0.25 -15.36 -11.10
C ASN A 5 1.14 -15.75 -10.63
N LYS A 6 1.97 -16.36 -11.50
CA LYS A 6 3.35 -16.74 -11.17
C LYS A 6 4.17 -15.54 -10.69
N PHE A 7 3.96 -14.37 -11.29
CA PHE A 7 4.62 -13.13 -10.88
C PHE A 7 4.27 -12.70 -9.45
N TYR A 8 2.99 -12.75 -9.07
CA TYR A 8 2.56 -12.39 -7.71
C TYR A 8 3.20 -13.31 -6.65
N TRP A 9 3.16 -14.62 -6.88
CA TRP A 9 3.76 -15.61 -5.99
C TRP A 9 5.29 -15.46 -5.89
N LEU A 10 5.97 -15.21 -7.00
CA LEU A 10 7.42 -14.96 -7.00
C LEU A 10 7.77 -13.72 -6.18
N PHE A 11 6.99 -12.65 -6.32
CA PHE A 11 7.19 -11.40 -5.58
C PHE A 11 6.89 -11.55 -4.08
N LEU A 12 5.98 -12.45 -3.71
CA LEU A 12 5.77 -12.84 -2.31
C LEU A 12 6.95 -13.63 -1.76
N SER A 13 7.50 -14.58 -2.53
CA SER A 13 8.70 -15.32 -2.11
C SER A 13 9.89 -14.40 -1.87
N ILE A 14 10.05 -13.36 -2.70
CA ILE A 14 11.07 -12.32 -2.49
C ILE A 14 10.83 -11.58 -1.17
N ASN A 15 9.58 -11.21 -0.86
CA ASN A 15 9.26 -10.54 0.41
C ASN A 15 9.52 -11.42 1.64
N ILE A 16 9.22 -12.71 1.55
CA ILE A 16 9.56 -13.67 2.61
C ILE A 16 11.07 -13.78 2.76
N LEU A 17 11.83 -13.85 1.65
CA LEU A 17 13.30 -13.84 1.69
C LEU A 17 13.84 -12.57 2.36
N ILE A 18 13.34 -11.40 1.98
CA ILE A 18 13.72 -10.11 2.60
C ILE A 18 13.42 -10.14 4.09
N THR A 19 12.25 -10.66 4.49
CA THR A 19 11.89 -10.81 5.90
C THR A 19 12.88 -11.72 6.64
N CYS A 20 13.27 -12.85 6.04
CA CYS A 20 14.30 -13.73 6.60
C CYS A 20 15.66 -13.04 6.70
N PHE A 21 16.06 -12.24 5.71
CA PHE A 21 17.31 -11.47 5.78
C PHE A 21 17.28 -10.42 6.89
N ILE A 22 16.18 -9.68 7.02
CA ILE A 22 15.98 -8.71 8.12
C ILE A 22 16.06 -9.43 9.46
N PHE A 23 15.35 -10.55 9.61
CA PHE A 23 15.43 -11.37 10.82
C PHE A 23 16.88 -11.83 11.11
N LEU A 24 17.61 -12.27 10.09
CA LEU A 24 19.00 -12.73 10.21
C LEU A 24 19.96 -11.64 10.69
N ILE A 25 19.78 -10.41 10.23
CA ILE A 25 20.67 -9.28 10.53
C ILE A 25 20.33 -8.62 11.88
N PHE A 26 19.04 -8.43 12.18
CA PHE A 26 18.63 -7.59 13.33
C PHE A 26 18.47 -8.36 14.64
N TYR A 27 18.33 -9.68 14.60
CA TYR A 27 18.10 -10.48 15.80
C TYR A 27 19.23 -11.48 16.03
N GLU A 28 19.87 -11.40 17.19
CA GLU A 28 20.88 -12.37 17.63
C GLU A 28 20.22 -13.66 18.09
N GLU A 29 19.10 -13.54 18.83
CA GLU A 29 18.32 -14.69 19.28
C GLU A 29 17.33 -15.16 18.20
N ARG A 30 17.41 -16.45 17.86
CA ARG A 30 16.60 -17.09 16.82
C ARG A 30 15.27 -17.63 17.37
N THR A 31 14.49 -16.75 17.98
CA THR A 31 13.16 -17.11 18.50
C THR A 31 12.06 -16.93 17.45
N LEU A 32 10.98 -17.69 17.58
CA LEU A 32 9.80 -17.57 16.70
C LEU A 32 9.19 -16.16 16.76
N THR A 33 9.19 -15.54 17.95
CA THR A 33 8.71 -14.17 18.17
C THR A 33 9.46 -13.15 17.32
N ASN A 34 10.77 -13.30 17.18
CA ASN A 34 11.59 -12.39 16.38
C ASN A 34 11.31 -12.52 14.86
N ILE A 35 10.95 -13.72 14.39
CA ILE A 35 10.46 -13.93 13.01
C ILE A 35 9.12 -13.24 12.81
N ILE A 36 8.19 -13.41 13.76
CA ILE A 36 6.87 -12.75 13.73
C ILE A 36 7.03 -11.23 13.70
N ASN A 37 7.90 -10.67 14.55
CA ASN A 37 8.17 -9.24 14.59
C ASN A 37 8.75 -8.73 13.27
N SER A 38 9.71 -9.44 12.68
CA SER A 38 10.29 -9.09 11.38
C SER A 38 9.22 -9.08 10.28
N LEU A 39 8.38 -10.12 10.23
CA LEU A 39 7.28 -10.22 9.27
C LEU A 39 6.23 -9.12 9.49
N PHE A 40 5.96 -8.76 10.75
CA PHE A 40 5.06 -7.68 11.11
C PHE A 40 5.55 -6.33 10.55
N PHE A 41 6.84 -6.00 10.71
CA PHE A 41 7.38 -4.75 10.18
C PHE A 41 7.31 -4.67 8.65
N VAL A 42 7.63 -5.77 7.96
CA VAL A 42 7.50 -5.83 6.49
C VAL A 42 6.03 -5.70 6.08
N THR A 43 5.12 -6.38 6.77
CA THR A 43 3.66 -6.27 6.50
C THR A 43 3.15 -4.86 6.76
N ALA A 44 3.60 -4.20 7.83
CA ALA A 44 3.23 -2.82 8.17
C ALA A 44 3.71 -1.83 7.10
N PHE A 45 4.91 -2.02 6.54
CA PHE A 45 5.37 -1.22 5.41
C PHE A 45 4.44 -1.35 4.18
N TYR A 46 4.07 -2.58 3.82
CA TYR A 46 3.09 -2.81 2.75
C TYR A 46 1.71 -2.25 3.06
N MET A 47 1.30 -2.28 4.33
CA MET A 47 0.04 -1.70 4.80
C MET A 47 0.01 -0.20 4.55
N VAL A 48 1.05 0.54 4.94
CA VAL A 48 1.14 2.00 4.73
C VAL A 48 1.03 2.34 3.25
N ILE A 49 1.77 1.63 2.39
CA ILE A 49 1.71 1.86 0.94
C ILE A 49 0.32 1.52 0.39
N TYR A 50 -0.27 0.40 0.81
CA TYR A 50 -1.60 0.01 0.37
C TYR A 50 -2.67 1.02 0.79
N LEU A 51 -2.62 1.53 2.02
CA LEU A 51 -3.54 2.58 2.48
C LEU A 51 -3.35 3.87 1.69
N TYR A 52 -2.11 4.28 1.45
CA TYR A 52 -1.83 5.44 0.61
C TYR A 52 -2.46 5.27 -0.77
N LEU A 53 -2.23 4.13 -1.42
CA LEU A 53 -2.81 3.80 -2.73
C LEU A 53 -4.34 3.73 -2.69
N LEU A 54 -4.93 3.24 -1.61
CA LEU A 54 -6.37 3.14 -1.41
C LEU A 54 -7.01 4.54 -1.37
N ILE A 55 -6.42 5.46 -0.60
CA ILE A 55 -6.91 6.83 -0.45
C ILE A 55 -6.76 7.59 -1.78
N THR A 56 -5.62 7.46 -2.47
CA THR A 56 -5.41 8.09 -3.79
C THR A 56 -6.32 7.53 -4.88
N LYS A 57 -6.55 6.22 -4.90
CA LYS A 57 -7.45 5.58 -5.88
C LYS A 57 -8.92 5.91 -5.61
N GLY A 58 -9.31 6.00 -4.34
CA GLY A 58 -10.69 6.26 -3.92
C GLY A 58 -11.21 7.66 -4.25
N LYS A 59 -10.47 8.47 -5.01
CA LYS A 59 -10.79 9.87 -5.31
C LYS A 59 -10.99 10.72 -4.05
N PHE A 60 -10.46 10.29 -2.90
CA PHE A 60 -10.59 11.02 -1.65
C PHE A 60 -9.95 12.42 -1.76
N PHE A 61 -8.74 12.46 -2.32
CA PHE A 61 -8.05 13.72 -2.61
C PHE A 61 -8.74 14.52 -3.71
N ASP A 62 -9.36 13.88 -4.70
CA ASP A 62 -10.17 14.59 -5.70
C ASP A 62 -11.37 15.26 -5.01
N GLY A 63 -12.07 14.58 -4.12
CA GLY A 63 -13.20 15.13 -3.36
C GLY A 63 -12.81 16.33 -2.50
N ILE A 64 -11.65 16.28 -1.83
CA ILE A 64 -11.10 17.43 -1.10
C ILE A 64 -10.78 18.58 -2.06
N THR A 65 -10.15 18.28 -3.20
CA THR A 65 -9.77 19.29 -4.19
C THR A 65 -10.99 19.97 -4.79
N TYR A 66 -12.04 19.21 -5.14
CA TYR A 66 -13.32 19.74 -5.61
C TYR A 66 -14.02 20.59 -4.54
N GLY A 67 -14.02 20.14 -3.28
CA GLY A 67 -14.62 20.89 -2.17
C GLY A 67 -13.91 22.23 -1.91
N ILE A 68 -12.57 22.22 -1.88
CA ILE A 68 -11.76 23.44 -1.72
C ILE A 68 -11.92 24.36 -2.92
N ARG A 69 -11.92 23.83 -4.15
CA ARG A 69 -12.10 24.62 -5.37
C ARG A 69 -13.44 25.33 -5.39
N GLY A 70 -14.54 24.63 -5.10
CA GLY A 70 -15.87 25.23 -5.03
C GLY A 70 -16.01 26.27 -3.92
N PHE A 71 -15.31 26.10 -2.80
CA PHE A 71 -15.28 27.08 -1.72
C PHE A 71 -14.48 28.34 -2.10
N VAL A 72 -13.31 28.18 -2.71
CA VAL A 72 -12.45 29.28 -3.17
C VAL A 72 -13.11 30.07 -4.29
N GLU A 73 -13.72 29.42 -5.29
CA GLU A 73 -14.46 30.10 -6.37
C GLU A 73 -15.61 30.94 -5.81
N LYS A 74 -16.36 30.41 -4.82
CA LYS A 74 -17.50 31.10 -4.21
C LYS A 74 -17.07 32.29 -3.34
N ILE A 75 -15.93 32.20 -2.67
CA ILE A 75 -15.37 33.29 -1.84
C ILE A 75 -14.68 34.37 -2.68
N PHE A 76 -13.94 33.98 -3.73
CA PHE A 76 -13.06 34.93 -4.41
C PHE A 76 -13.64 35.61 -5.65
N HIS A 77 -14.82 35.22 -6.18
CA HIS A 77 -15.52 35.91 -7.29
C HIS A 77 -14.57 36.46 -8.40
N LYS A 78 -13.53 35.71 -8.76
CA LYS A 78 -12.48 36.19 -9.67
C LYS A 78 -12.68 35.51 -11.02
N ASN A 79 -13.30 36.25 -11.93
CA ASN A 79 -13.89 35.75 -13.17
C ASN A 79 -12.91 35.16 -14.20
N ASP A 80 -11.60 35.44 -14.21
CA ASP A 80 -10.84 35.21 -15.47
C ASP A 80 -9.46 34.55 -15.34
N MET A 81 -9.22 33.65 -14.37
CA MET A 81 -7.87 33.02 -14.25
C MET A 81 -7.84 31.50 -14.03
N ILE A 82 -8.96 30.80 -14.18
CA ILE A 82 -9.05 29.35 -13.85
C ILE A 82 -8.82 28.43 -15.06
N ASP A 83 -8.65 28.98 -16.27
CA ASP A 83 -8.59 28.21 -17.51
C ASP A 83 -7.27 27.47 -17.78
N SER A 84 -6.24 27.64 -16.95
CA SER A 84 -4.93 26.96 -17.12
C SER A 84 -4.74 25.69 -16.27
N ASN A 85 -5.71 25.34 -15.43
CA ASN A 85 -5.61 24.20 -14.49
C ASN A 85 -6.26 22.90 -15.01
N SER A 86 -6.81 22.90 -16.23
CA SER A 86 -7.51 21.76 -16.84
C SER A 86 -6.58 20.65 -17.34
N GLU A 87 -5.26 20.90 -17.44
CA GLU A 87 -4.29 19.91 -17.95
C GLU A 87 -3.57 19.07 -16.87
N LYS A 88 -3.75 19.38 -15.57
CA LYS A 88 -3.14 18.56 -14.52
C LYS A 88 -3.97 17.30 -14.29
N ARG A 89 -3.41 16.15 -14.71
CA ARG A 89 -3.93 14.81 -14.40
C ARG A 89 -4.31 14.73 -12.93
N LEU A 90 -5.53 14.24 -12.67
CA LEU A 90 -6.04 14.11 -11.30
C LEU A 90 -5.12 13.17 -10.50
N PRO A 91 -4.93 13.38 -9.19
CA PRO A 91 -4.10 12.49 -8.37
C PRO A 91 -4.58 11.03 -8.40
N SER A 92 -5.87 10.79 -8.70
CA SER A 92 -6.41 9.45 -8.96
C SER A 92 -5.96 8.82 -10.29
N GLU A 93 -5.62 9.62 -11.31
CA GLU A 93 -5.08 9.17 -12.60
C GLU A 93 -3.57 8.89 -12.57
N LEU A 94 -2.87 9.39 -11.55
CA LEU A 94 -1.46 9.09 -11.33
C LEU A 94 -1.24 7.64 -10.86
N VAL A 95 -2.27 7.00 -10.31
CA VAL A 95 -2.16 5.64 -9.76
C VAL A 95 -2.54 4.60 -10.79
N ASN A 96 -1.54 3.84 -11.25
CA ASN A 96 -1.79 2.70 -12.11
C ASN A 96 -2.59 1.60 -11.37
N ILE A 97 -3.73 1.20 -11.94
CA ILE A 97 -4.61 0.13 -11.43
C ILE A 97 -3.84 -1.18 -11.18
N GLN A 98 -2.84 -1.48 -12.02
CA GLN A 98 -2.02 -2.67 -11.88
C GLN A 98 -1.12 -2.63 -10.65
N THR A 99 -0.56 -1.45 -10.33
CA THR A 99 0.24 -1.23 -9.11
C THR A 99 -0.63 -1.42 -7.87
N TYR A 100 -1.82 -0.82 -7.85
CA TYR A 100 -2.78 -1.01 -6.75
C TYR A 100 -3.10 -2.49 -6.52
N HIS A 101 -3.41 -3.25 -7.59
CA HIS A 101 -3.75 -4.66 -7.45
C HIS A 101 -2.57 -5.49 -6.94
N THR A 102 -1.34 -5.15 -7.37
CA THR A 102 -0.12 -5.83 -6.91
C THR A 102 0.12 -5.59 -5.43
N PHE A 103 0.09 -4.33 -4.97
CA PHE A 103 0.27 -3.99 -3.56
C PHE A 103 -0.85 -4.54 -2.67
N LYS A 104 -2.10 -4.51 -3.15
CA LYS A 104 -3.24 -5.14 -2.46
C LYS A 104 -2.97 -6.62 -2.23
N TRP A 105 -2.63 -7.36 -3.28
CA TRP A 105 -2.40 -8.79 -3.17
C TRP A 105 -1.24 -9.11 -2.24
N GLN A 106 -0.11 -8.39 -2.36
CA GLN A 106 1.04 -8.57 -1.47
C GLN A 106 0.70 -8.32 0.00
N PHE A 107 0.01 -7.22 0.30
CA PHE A 107 -0.41 -6.89 1.65
C PHE A 107 -1.29 -7.99 2.26
N PHE A 108 -2.35 -8.42 1.56
CA PHE A 108 -3.25 -9.45 2.08
C PHE A 108 -2.56 -10.80 2.25
N SER A 109 -1.70 -11.19 1.31
CA SER A 109 -0.98 -12.45 1.43
C SER A 109 0.03 -12.44 2.59
N LEU A 110 0.78 -11.36 2.79
CA LEU A 110 1.67 -11.20 3.95
C LEU A 110 0.88 -11.20 5.26
N LEU A 111 -0.27 -10.53 5.30
CA LEU A 111 -1.15 -10.51 6.46
C LEU A 111 -1.67 -11.91 6.81
N ILE A 112 -2.08 -12.70 5.81
CA ILE A 112 -2.50 -14.09 6.02
C ILE A 112 -1.36 -14.92 6.62
N VAL A 113 -0.15 -14.81 6.06
CA VAL A 113 1.03 -15.53 6.58
C VAL A 113 1.31 -15.10 8.02
N LEU A 114 1.24 -13.80 8.33
CA LEU A 114 1.44 -13.28 9.67
C LEU A 114 0.41 -13.82 10.67
N VAL A 115 -0.87 -13.85 10.30
CA VAL A 115 -1.95 -14.38 11.14
C VAL A 115 -1.74 -15.88 11.39
N ILE A 116 -1.40 -16.65 10.36
CA ILE A 116 -1.10 -18.08 10.51
C ILE A 116 0.08 -18.27 11.48
N LEU A 117 1.13 -17.47 11.35
CA LEU A 117 2.31 -17.57 12.20
C LEU A 117 2.00 -17.21 13.66
N GLN A 118 1.13 -16.22 13.90
CA GLN A 118 0.66 -15.89 15.24
C GLN A 118 -0.23 -16.98 15.84
N LEU A 119 -1.11 -17.60 15.04
CA LEU A 119 -1.91 -18.73 15.51
C LEU A 119 -1.00 -19.90 15.91
N ILE A 120 -0.01 -20.24 15.09
CA ILE A 120 0.98 -21.28 15.41
C ILE A 120 1.69 -20.94 16.73
N TYR A 121 2.14 -19.69 16.91
CA TYR A 121 2.77 -19.26 18.15
C TYR A 121 1.85 -19.34 19.37
N PHE A 122 0.55 -19.12 19.21
CA PHE A 122 -0.41 -19.18 20.31
C PHE A 122 -0.73 -20.62 20.74
N PHE A 123 -0.71 -21.58 19.80
CA PHE A 123 -1.04 -22.98 20.06
C PHE A 123 0.16 -23.83 20.51
N ILE A 124 1.39 -23.33 20.35
CA ILE A 124 2.64 -23.96 20.83
C ILE A 124 2.96 -23.42 22.20
#